data_AF-A0A250YCG8-F1
#
_entry.id   AF-A0A250YCG8-F1
#
_cell.length_a   1.000
_cell.length_b   1.000
_cell.length_c   1.000
_cell.angle_alpha   90.00
_cell.angle_beta   90.00
_cell.angle_gamma   90.00
#
_symmetry.space_group_name_H-M   'P 1'
#
loop_
_entity.id
_entity.type
_entity.pdbx_description
1 polymer ?
#
loop_
_entity_poly.entity_id
_entity_poly.type
_entity_poly.pdbx_seq_one_letter_code
_entity_poly.pdbx_strand_id
1 'polypeptide(L)'
;MEGSPGGREPSREAPAVEAAADEAEPQGAVWSGDSGHVSQSHSSASGPWEDEGPEDGVPSRDLSLLRRAAAGYAACLLPGAGARPEVEALDASLEDLLTRVDEFVGMLDMIRGDSTHVVSEGVPRIHAKAAEMRRVYSKIDKLEAFVRMIGGSVARMEEQVARAEAELGTFPRAFRKLLHTLAAPSLFTRAAPARPLGFQPPVLFRTEDHFPGGGDTA
;
A
#
# COMPACT_ATOMS: atom_id res chain seq x y z
N MET A 1 34.28 -30.91 -30.88
CA MET A 1 34.50 -30.70 -29.44
C MET A 1 33.95 -29.32 -29.12
N GLU A 2 33.05 -29.07 -28.19
CA GLU A 2 32.26 -29.80 -27.18
C GLU A 2 31.14 -28.77 -26.82
N GLY A 3 29.84 -29.09 -26.82
CA GLY A 3 29.08 -29.67 -25.69
C GLY A 3 29.05 -28.70 -24.50
N SER A 4 27.98 -28.30 -23.83
CA SER A 4 26.53 -28.56 -23.82
C SER A 4 25.91 -27.49 -22.87
N PRO A 5 24.58 -27.25 -22.83
CA PRO A 5 23.95 -26.11 -22.18
C PRO A 5 23.56 -26.38 -20.71
N GLY A 6 23.61 -25.35 -19.87
CA GLY A 6 23.10 -25.38 -18.50
C GLY A 6 21.77 -24.63 -18.40
N GLY A 7 20.67 -25.38 -18.43
CA GLY A 7 19.35 -24.87 -18.03
C GLY A 7 19.23 -24.82 -16.51
N ARG A 8 18.53 -23.81 -15.99
CA ARG A 8 17.87 -23.89 -14.69
C ARG A 8 16.64 -23.00 -14.68
N GLU A 9 15.49 -23.65 -14.74
CA GLU A 9 14.19 -23.07 -14.44
C GLU A 9 14.07 -22.69 -12.95
N PRO A 10 13.16 -21.76 -12.63
CA PRO A 10 12.99 -21.19 -11.30
C PRO A 10 12.25 -22.16 -10.36
N SER A 11 12.76 -22.33 -9.15
CA SER A 11 12.04 -23.02 -8.09
C SER A 11 10.93 -22.13 -7.54
N ARG A 12 9.74 -22.63 -7.78
CA ARG A 12 8.42 -22.22 -7.33
C ARG A 12 8.30 -22.55 -5.83
N GLU A 13 8.14 -21.54 -4.99
CA GLU A 13 7.72 -21.74 -3.61
C GLU A 13 6.40 -20.98 -3.41
N ALA A 14 5.35 -21.77 -3.22
CA ALA A 14 3.99 -21.33 -2.90
C ALA A 14 3.68 -21.80 -1.46
N PRO A 15 2.64 -21.22 -0.83
CA PRO A 15 2.62 -20.91 0.59
C PRO A 15 2.15 -22.09 1.45
N ALA A 16 2.66 -22.16 2.68
CA ALA A 16 2.05 -22.94 3.75
C ALA A 16 1.10 -22.04 4.54
N VAL A 17 -0.16 -22.47 4.60
CA VAL A 17 -1.27 -21.89 5.36
C VAL A 17 -1.46 -22.74 6.62
N GLU A 18 -2.01 -22.10 7.67
CA GLU A 18 -2.74 -22.65 8.83
C GLU A 18 -2.01 -22.82 10.16
N ALA A 19 -2.39 -21.97 11.13
CA ALA A 19 -3.17 -22.31 12.35
C ALA A 19 -3.03 -21.12 13.31
N ALA A 20 -4.03 -20.24 13.49
CA ALA A 20 -5.19 -20.39 14.38
C ALA A 20 -4.83 -20.54 15.87
N ALA A 21 -5.41 -19.62 16.67
CA ALA A 21 -5.43 -19.51 18.13
C ALA A 21 -4.15 -18.97 18.80
N ASP A 22 -4.18 -17.74 19.33
CA ASP A 22 -4.81 -17.53 20.64
C ASP A 22 -5.15 -16.05 20.82
N GLU A 23 -6.35 -15.83 21.34
CA GLU A 23 -6.86 -14.54 21.81
C GLU A 23 -6.14 -14.19 23.10
N ALA A 24 -5.43 -13.07 23.14
CA ALA A 24 -4.98 -12.47 24.39
C ALA A 24 -5.29 -10.99 24.36
N GLU A 25 -6.52 -10.67 24.78
CA GLU A 25 -6.88 -9.35 25.28
C GLU A 25 -5.79 -8.86 26.25
N PRO A 26 -5.28 -7.61 26.13
CA PRO A 26 -4.64 -6.98 27.27
C PRO A 26 -5.75 -6.66 28.27
N GLN A 27 -5.88 -7.58 29.23
CA GLN A 27 -6.67 -7.47 30.43
C GLN A 27 -6.63 -6.03 30.93
N GLY A 28 -7.81 -5.42 31.00
CA GLY A 28 -8.00 -4.13 31.64
C GLY A 28 -7.33 -4.17 33.00
N ALA A 29 -6.29 -3.36 33.16
CA ALA A 29 -5.71 -3.11 34.46
C ALA A 29 -6.84 -2.54 35.31
N VAL A 30 -7.43 -3.39 36.14
CA VAL A 30 -8.25 -2.99 37.26
C VAL A 30 -7.31 -2.18 38.13
N TRP A 31 -7.38 -0.86 37.98
CA TRP A 31 -6.74 0.06 38.90
C TRP A 31 -7.44 -0.17 40.22
N SER A 32 -6.86 -1.09 41.00
CA SER A 32 -7.25 -1.31 42.39
C SER A 32 -7.02 0.01 43.07
N GLY A 33 -8.13 0.68 43.38
CA GLY A 33 -8.14 1.92 44.13
C GLY A 33 -7.44 1.64 45.45
N ASP A 34 -6.20 2.12 45.55
CA ASP A 34 -5.50 2.21 46.81
C ASP A 34 -6.25 3.25 47.64
N SER A 35 -7.14 2.73 48.48
CA SER A 35 -7.92 3.48 49.44
C SER A 35 -6.96 4.27 50.32
N GLY A 36 -6.92 5.59 50.09
CA GLY A 36 -6.04 6.52 50.77
C GLY A 36 -6.01 6.30 52.28
N HIS A 37 -4.90 5.78 52.77
CA HIS A 37 -4.57 5.88 54.17
C HIS A 37 -3.96 7.26 54.41
N VAL A 38 -4.82 8.26 54.63
CA VAL A 38 -4.39 9.55 55.16
C VAL A 38 -3.95 9.29 56.61
N SER A 39 -2.65 9.13 56.82
CA SER A 39 -2.08 9.21 58.17
C SER A 39 -2.35 10.60 58.72
N GLN A 40 -3.40 10.72 59.52
CA GLN A 40 -3.59 11.85 60.40
C GLN A 40 -2.60 11.70 61.56
N SER A 41 -1.40 12.23 61.35
CA SER A 41 -0.49 12.51 62.45
C SER A 41 -1.13 13.58 63.31
N HIS A 42 -1.80 13.17 64.39
CA HIS A 42 -2.17 14.08 65.47
C HIS A 42 -0.88 14.50 66.16
N SER A 43 -0.39 15.69 65.82
CA SER A 43 0.64 16.37 66.59
C SER A 43 0.06 16.78 67.94
N SER A 44 0.00 15.85 68.88
CA SER A 44 -0.17 16.16 70.31
C SER A 44 1.20 16.58 70.85
N ALA A 45 1.61 17.80 70.51
CA ALA A 45 2.72 18.49 71.15
C ALA A 45 2.16 19.73 71.85
N SER A 46 1.51 19.49 72.97
CA SER A 46 1.22 20.51 73.97
C SER A 46 1.46 19.85 75.32
N GLY A 47 2.75 19.71 75.65
CA GLY A 47 3.14 19.51 77.03
C GLY A 47 2.78 20.77 77.81
N PRO A 48 2.26 20.67 79.04
CA PRO A 48 2.10 21.82 79.91
C PRO A 48 3.49 22.43 80.09
N TRP A 49 3.69 23.69 79.70
CA TRP A 49 4.78 24.48 80.25
C TRP A 49 4.51 24.51 81.74
N GLU A 50 5.26 23.73 82.49
CA GLU A 50 5.31 23.84 83.93
C GLU A 50 5.71 25.29 84.22
N ASP A 51 4.80 25.99 84.90
CA ASP A 51 5.01 27.29 85.49
C ASP A 51 6.09 27.12 86.57
N GLU A 52 7.35 27.07 86.15
CA GLU A 52 8.47 27.20 87.06
C GLU A 52 8.53 28.65 87.54
N GLY A 53 8.55 28.79 88.87
CA GLY A 53 8.59 30.05 89.59
C GLY A 53 9.78 30.95 89.23
N PRO A 54 9.96 32.09 89.93
CA PRO A 54 10.87 33.14 89.49
C PRO A 54 12.33 32.74 89.73
N GLU A 55 12.86 31.93 88.82
CA GLU A 55 14.28 31.61 88.73
C GLU A 55 14.99 32.78 88.03
N ASP A 56 15.72 33.51 88.87
CA ASP A 56 16.56 34.65 88.56
C ASP A 56 17.76 34.17 87.69
N GLY A 57 17.57 34.08 86.36
CA GLY A 57 18.58 33.46 85.50
C GLY A 57 18.28 33.43 83.99
N VAL A 58 18.03 34.59 83.37
CA VAL A 58 18.01 34.84 81.91
C VAL A 58 17.38 33.74 80.98
N PRO A 59 16.15 33.23 81.22
CA PRO A 59 15.47 32.32 80.27
C PRO A 59 15.13 32.99 78.92
N SER A 60 15.14 34.32 78.89
CA SER A 60 14.92 35.13 77.69
C SER A 60 16.00 34.94 76.62
N ARG A 61 17.23 34.58 77.01
CA ARG A 61 18.37 34.52 76.08
C ARG A 61 18.35 33.25 75.22
N ASP A 62 18.03 32.10 75.79
CA ASP A 62 17.99 30.84 75.02
C ASP A 62 16.75 30.76 74.14
N LEU A 63 15.61 31.26 74.61
CA LEU A 63 14.39 31.39 73.78
C LEU A 63 14.58 32.41 72.64
N SER A 64 15.30 33.50 72.86
CA SER A 64 15.62 34.45 71.79
C SER A 64 16.64 33.89 70.80
N LEU A 65 17.60 33.08 71.24
CA LEU A 65 18.51 32.35 70.35
C LEU A 65 17.79 31.29 69.52
N LEU A 66 16.90 30.51 70.13
CA LEU A 66 16.07 29.53 69.44
C LEU A 66 15.14 30.22 68.43
N ARG A 67 14.48 31.32 68.82
CA ARG A 67 13.66 32.12 67.91
C ARG A 67 14.48 32.69 66.76
N ARG A 68 15.71 33.13 67.01
CA ARG A 68 16.64 33.61 65.97
C ARG A 68 17.09 32.49 65.04
N ALA A 69 17.39 31.31 65.58
CA ALA A 69 17.77 30.13 64.79
C ALA A 69 16.59 29.64 63.95
N ALA A 70 15.40 29.52 64.54
CA ALA A 70 14.17 29.17 63.85
C ALA A 70 13.83 30.19 62.76
N ALA A 71 13.98 31.49 63.02
CA ALA A 71 13.82 32.53 62.00
C ALA A 71 14.86 32.43 60.88
N GLY A 72 16.11 32.08 61.20
CA GLY A 72 17.16 31.80 60.22
C GLY A 72 16.85 30.61 59.32
N TYR A 73 16.40 29.49 59.90
CA TYR A 73 15.94 28.32 59.13
C TYR A 73 14.68 28.62 58.33
N ALA A 74 13.72 29.34 58.91
CA ALA A 74 12.50 29.74 58.23
C ALA A 74 12.82 30.67 57.05
N ALA A 75 13.81 31.56 57.14
CA ALA A 75 14.26 32.37 56.00
C ALA A 75 14.92 31.54 54.87
N CYS A 76 15.43 30.35 55.19
CA CYS A 76 15.94 29.41 54.18
C CYS A 76 14.82 28.61 53.49
N LEU A 77 13.66 28.44 54.12
CA LEU A 77 12.53 27.65 53.61
C LEU A 77 11.39 28.51 53.04
N LEU A 78 11.14 29.66 53.64
CA LEU A 78 10.16 30.64 53.18
C LEU A 78 10.80 31.50 52.09
N PRO A 79 10.18 31.63 50.92
CA PRO A 79 10.62 32.57 49.90
C PRO A 79 10.64 33.97 50.52
N GLY A 80 11.82 34.55 50.71
CA GLY A 80 11.93 35.92 51.21
C GLY A 80 11.38 36.86 50.16
N ALA A 81 10.20 37.46 50.40
CA ALA A 81 9.56 38.49 49.57
C ALA A 81 9.96 38.48 48.08
N GLY A 82 9.79 37.33 47.43
CA GLY A 82 10.25 37.06 46.06
C GLY A 82 10.41 35.56 45.84
N ALA A 83 9.92 35.05 44.71
CA ALA A 83 10.18 33.68 44.31
C ALA A 83 11.68 33.50 44.05
N ARG A 84 12.22 32.33 44.40
CA ARG A 84 13.64 32.04 44.15
C ARG A 84 13.85 31.92 42.64
N PRO A 85 14.93 32.49 42.07
CA PRO A 85 15.18 32.44 40.64
C PRO A 85 15.29 31.00 40.10
N GLU A 86 15.71 30.05 40.93
CA GLU A 86 15.74 28.62 40.56
C GLU A 86 14.33 28.01 40.44
N VAL A 87 13.37 28.47 41.25
CA VAL A 87 11.96 28.04 41.18
C VAL A 87 11.31 28.65 39.95
N GLU A 88 11.54 29.94 39.69
CA GLU A 88 11.02 30.60 38.49
C GLU A 88 11.58 29.99 37.19
N ALA A 89 12.87 29.61 37.18
CA ALA A 89 13.48 28.92 36.05
C ALA A 89 12.89 27.51 35.85
N LEU A 90 12.62 26.79 36.93
CA LEU A 90 11.94 25.49 36.88
C LEU A 90 10.51 25.64 36.34
N ASP A 91 9.74 26.59 36.86
CA ASP A 91 8.38 26.87 36.41
C ASP A 91 8.36 27.23 34.92
N ALA A 92 9.25 28.13 34.47
CA ALA A 92 9.39 28.46 33.06
C ALA A 92 9.75 27.24 32.19
N SER A 93 10.60 26.35 32.68
CA SER A 93 10.95 25.12 31.96
C SER A 93 9.79 24.12 31.90
N LEU A 94 8.95 24.06 32.93
CA LEU A 94 7.76 23.22 32.97
C LEU A 94 6.72 23.74 31.98
N GLU A 95 6.48 25.05 31.95
CA GLU A 95 5.56 25.66 30.99
C GLU A 95 6.02 25.46 29.53
N ASP A 96 7.32 25.57 29.24
CA ASP A 96 7.88 25.24 27.92
C ASP A 96 7.67 23.76 27.57
N LEU A 97 7.87 22.85 28.53
CA LEU A 97 7.66 21.42 28.32
C LEU A 97 6.17 21.09 28.10
N LEU A 98 5.27 21.68 28.87
CA LEU A 98 3.83 21.50 28.71
C LEU A 98 3.37 22.01 27.33
N THR A 99 3.87 23.17 26.91
CA THR A 99 3.62 23.70 25.56
C THR A 99 4.10 22.74 24.47
N ARG A 100 5.31 22.19 24.60
CA ARG A 100 5.82 21.18 23.65
C ARG A 100 4.98 19.92 23.62
N VAL A 101 4.48 19.46 24.77
CA VAL A 101 3.59 18.29 24.84
C VAL A 101 2.29 18.56 24.07
N ASP A 102 1.69 19.74 24.22
CA ASP A 102 0.50 20.13 23.45
C ASP A 102 0.78 20.17 21.95
N GLU A 103 1.95 20.68 21.53
CA GLU A 103 2.38 20.63 20.13
C GLU A 103 2.54 19.19 19.62
N PHE A 104 3.12 18.29 20.42
CA PHE A 104 3.24 16.86 20.07
C PHE A 104 1.88 16.19 19.93
N VAL A 105 0.92 16.51 20.80
CA VAL A 105 -0.46 16.01 20.68
C VAL A 105 -1.07 16.50 19.38
N GLY A 106 -0.92 17.79 19.05
CA GLY A 106 -1.39 18.34 17.77
C GLY A 106 -0.78 17.63 16.55
N MET A 107 0.53 17.35 16.57
CA MET A 107 1.19 16.59 15.51
C MET A 107 0.68 15.15 15.42
N LEU A 108 0.45 14.48 16.55
CA LEU A 108 -0.09 13.11 16.56
C LEU A 108 -1.51 13.07 15.99
N ASP A 109 -2.34 14.05 16.29
CA ASP A 109 -3.70 14.12 15.78
C ASP A 109 -3.72 14.40 14.28
N MET A 110 -2.81 15.24 13.77
CA MET A 110 -2.61 15.41 12.32
C MET A 110 -2.19 14.09 11.66
N ILE A 111 -1.18 13.40 12.19
CA ILE A 111 -0.70 12.12 11.64
C ILE A 111 -1.81 11.06 11.66
N ARG A 112 -2.58 10.97 12.74
CA ARG A 112 -3.72 10.05 12.85
C ARG A 112 -4.82 10.41 11.85
N GLY A 113 -5.13 11.69 11.69
CA GLY A 113 -6.09 12.19 10.71
C GLY A 113 -5.67 11.83 9.29
N ASP A 114 -4.42 12.11 8.92
CA ASP A 114 -3.86 11.80 7.60
C ASP A 114 -3.83 10.29 7.34
N SER A 115 -3.39 9.50 8.32
CA SER A 115 -3.37 8.04 8.22
C SER A 115 -4.78 7.49 8.02
N THR A 116 -5.75 8.00 8.79
CA THR A 116 -7.15 7.63 8.67
C THR A 116 -7.67 7.99 7.28
N HIS A 117 -7.37 9.18 6.75
CA HIS A 117 -7.77 9.61 5.42
C HIS A 117 -7.16 8.74 4.31
N VAL A 118 -5.86 8.43 4.39
CA VAL A 118 -5.19 7.57 3.42
C VAL A 118 -5.80 6.16 3.41
N VAL A 119 -6.07 5.58 4.57
CA VAL A 119 -6.63 4.22 4.68
C VAL A 119 -8.10 4.17 4.29
N SER A 120 -8.92 5.15 4.71
CA SER A 120 -10.36 5.17 4.46
C SER A 120 -10.72 5.61 3.04
N GLU A 121 -9.99 6.56 2.46
CA GLU A 121 -10.32 7.16 1.17
C GLU A 121 -9.25 6.86 0.12
N GLY A 122 -7.97 7.06 0.46
CA GLY A 122 -6.86 6.94 -0.49
C GLY A 122 -6.72 5.54 -1.07
N VAL A 123 -6.58 4.54 -0.20
CA VAL A 123 -6.37 3.13 -0.60
C VAL A 123 -7.54 2.59 -1.42
N PRO A 124 -8.82 2.76 -1.03
CA PRO A 124 -9.95 2.31 -1.84
C PRO A 124 -10.01 2.99 -3.21
N ARG A 125 -9.72 4.30 -3.29
CA ARG A 125 -9.68 5.03 -4.57
C ARG A 125 -8.60 4.51 -5.49
N ILE A 126 -7.40 4.25 -4.98
CA ILE A 126 -6.30 3.64 -5.75
C ILE A 126 -6.70 2.25 -6.22
N HIS A 127 -7.30 1.44 -5.36
CA HIS A 127 -7.75 0.09 -5.73
C HIS A 127 -8.83 0.13 -6.83
N ALA A 128 -9.80 1.05 -6.72
CA ALA A 128 -10.82 1.26 -7.74
C ALA A 128 -10.20 1.65 -9.09
N LYS A 129 -9.24 2.59 -9.10
CA LYS A 129 -8.53 2.95 -10.33
C LYS A 129 -7.67 1.83 -10.89
N ALA A 130 -7.00 1.05 -10.04
CA ALA A 130 -6.29 -0.15 -10.48
C ALA A 130 -7.23 -1.17 -11.12
N ALA A 131 -8.46 -1.33 -10.60
CA ALA A 131 -9.47 -2.21 -11.19
C ALA A 131 -9.96 -1.70 -12.55
N GLU A 132 -10.14 -0.39 -12.73
CA GLU A 132 -10.43 0.21 -14.04
C GLU A 132 -9.29 -0.05 -15.04
N MET A 133 -8.04 0.15 -14.61
CA MET A 133 -6.87 -0.12 -15.46
C MET A 133 -6.81 -1.59 -15.91
N ARG A 134 -7.11 -2.55 -15.01
CA ARG A 134 -7.19 -3.97 -15.39
C ARG A 134 -8.18 -4.22 -16.52
N ARG A 135 -9.33 -3.54 -16.53
CA ARG A 135 -10.31 -3.65 -17.63
C ARG A 135 -9.75 -3.11 -18.95
N VAL A 136 -8.97 -2.04 -18.91
CA VAL A 136 -8.30 -1.49 -20.09
C VAL A 136 -7.26 -2.47 -20.62
N TYR A 137 -6.40 -3.02 -19.75
CA TYR A 137 -5.42 -4.03 -20.16
C TYR A 137 -6.08 -5.26 -20.77
N SER A 138 -7.18 -5.76 -20.20
CA SER A 138 -7.93 -6.86 -20.81
C SER A 138 -8.49 -6.54 -22.20
N LYS A 139 -8.83 -5.28 -22.48
CA LYS A 139 -9.23 -4.85 -23.84
C LYS A 139 -8.03 -4.84 -24.79
N ILE A 140 -6.86 -4.41 -24.31
CA ILE A 140 -5.60 -4.43 -25.07
C ILE A 140 -5.22 -5.87 -25.42
N ASP A 141 -5.27 -6.79 -24.46
CA ASP A 141 -4.94 -8.21 -24.69
C ASP A 141 -5.86 -8.86 -25.74
N LYS A 142 -7.17 -8.55 -25.67
CA LYS A 142 -8.14 -9.02 -26.68
C LYS A 142 -7.82 -8.46 -28.07
N LEU A 143 -7.46 -7.18 -28.15
CA LEU A 143 -7.08 -6.55 -29.41
C LEU A 143 -5.80 -7.18 -29.99
N GLU A 144 -4.81 -7.44 -29.15
CA GLU A 144 -3.56 -8.08 -29.57
C GLU A 144 -3.82 -9.51 -30.09
N ALA A 145 -4.63 -10.29 -29.38
CA ALA A 145 -5.06 -11.62 -29.82
C ALA A 145 -5.77 -11.56 -31.18
N PHE A 146 -6.66 -10.57 -31.36
CA PHE A 146 -7.37 -10.36 -32.60
C PHE A 146 -6.43 -10.00 -33.76
N VAL A 147 -5.52 -9.04 -33.58
CA VAL A 147 -4.53 -8.65 -34.61
C VAL A 147 -3.65 -9.84 -35.00
N ARG A 148 -3.23 -10.67 -34.04
CA ARG A 148 -2.46 -11.89 -34.30
C ARG A 148 -3.24 -12.89 -35.17
N MET A 149 -4.53 -13.08 -34.89
CA MET A 149 -5.41 -13.94 -35.67
C MET A 149 -5.56 -13.43 -37.12
N ILE A 150 -5.74 -12.11 -37.29
CA ILE A 150 -5.81 -11.48 -38.62
C ILE A 150 -4.49 -11.70 -39.37
N GLY A 151 -3.35 -11.45 -38.72
CA GLY A 151 -2.03 -11.68 -39.32
C GLY A 151 -1.87 -13.10 -39.85
N GLY A 152 -2.29 -14.11 -39.07
CA GLY A 152 -2.30 -15.49 -39.52
C GLY A 152 -3.26 -15.77 -40.69
N SER A 153 -4.40 -15.08 -40.75
CA SER A 153 -5.35 -15.19 -41.86
C SER A 153 -4.82 -14.58 -43.16
N VAL A 154 -4.17 -13.42 -43.07
CA VAL A 154 -3.52 -12.76 -44.21
C VAL A 154 -2.36 -13.60 -44.72
N ALA A 155 -1.49 -14.13 -43.85
CA ALA A 155 -0.39 -14.99 -44.27
C ALA A 155 -0.86 -16.24 -45.02
N ARG A 156 -1.96 -16.88 -44.59
CA ARG A 156 -2.57 -18.00 -45.32
C ARG A 156 -3.11 -17.58 -46.69
N MET A 157 -3.73 -16.41 -46.77
CA MET A 157 -4.24 -15.86 -48.04
C MET A 157 -3.09 -15.55 -49.00
N GLU A 158 -2.02 -14.93 -48.52
CA GLU A 158 -0.79 -14.66 -49.29
C GLU A 158 -0.18 -15.96 -49.83
N GLU A 159 -0.13 -17.02 -49.02
CA GLU A 159 0.34 -18.34 -49.46
C GLU A 159 -0.55 -18.94 -50.56
N GLN A 160 -1.87 -18.84 -50.44
CA GLN A 160 -2.82 -19.31 -51.47
C GLN A 160 -2.66 -18.54 -52.78
N VAL A 161 -2.50 -17.22 -52.70
CA VAL A 161 -2.26 -16.36 -53.88
C VAL A 161 -0.92 -16.74 -54.52
N ALA A 162 0.15 -16.85 -53.75
CA ALA A 162 1.46 -17.23 -54.26
C ALA A 162 1.45 -18.60 -54.94
N ARG A 163 0.71 -19.58 -54.39
CA ARG A 163 0.52 -20.91 -55.03
C ARG A 163 -0.25 -20.79 -56.35
N ALA A 164 -1.35 -20.06 -56.36
CA ALA A 164 -2.14 -19.85 -57.58
C ALA A 164 -1.36 -19.11 -58.67
N GLU A 165 -0.56 -18.11 -58.29
CA GLU A 165 0.35 -17.39 -59.19
C GLU A 165 1.47 -18.29 -59.70
N ALA A 166 2.03 -19.17 -58.86
CA ALA A 166 3.01 -20.15 -59.29
C ALA A 166 2.42 -21.10 -60.34
N GLU A 167 1.22 -21.64 -60.10
CA GLU A 167 0.51 -22.52 -61.03
C GLU A 167 0.20 -21.82 -62.36
N LEU A 168 -0.30 -20.57 -62.32
CA LEU A 168 -0.63 -19.77 -63.49
C LEU A 168 0.60 -19.27 -64.25
N GLY A 169 1.65 -18.86 -63.53
CA GLY A 169 2.94 -18.39 -64.02
C GLY A 169 3.78 -19.52 -64.63
N THR A 170 3.64 -20.74 -64.12
CA THR A 170 3.96 -21.97 -64.85
C THR A 170 2.90 -22.28 -65.90
N PHE A 171 2.54 -21.30 -66.73
CA PHE A 171 1.79 -21.58 -67.95
C PHE A 171 2.53 -22.70 -68.69
N PRO A 172 1.93 -23.87 -68.94
CA PRO A 172 2.74 -25.05 -69.13
C PRO A 172 3.55 -24.87 -70.40
N ARG A 173 4.89 -24.84 -70.27
CA ARG A 173 5.78 -24.84 -71.43
C ARG A 173 5.48 -26.04 -72.34
N ALA A 174 4.92 -27.11 -71.75
CA ALA A 174 4.33 -28.25 -72.45
C ALA A 174 3.12 -27.87 -73.33
N PHE A 175 2.19 -27.03 -72.88
CA PHE A 175 1.05 -26.57 -73.66
C PHE A 175 1.46 -25.57 -74.76
N ARG A 176 2.46 -24.71 -74.53
CA ARG A 176 3.04 -23.92 -75.63
C ARG A 176 3.67 -24.83 -76.68
N LYS A 177 4.45 -25.84 -76.29
CA LYS A 177 4.99 -26.84 -77.22
C LYS A 177 3.91 -27.61 -77.97
N LEU A 178 2.81 -27.99 -77.29
CA LEU A 178 1.69 -28.71 -77.90
C LEU A 178 0.89 -27.84 -78.88
N LEU A 179 0.71 -26.56 -78.57
CA LEU A 179 0.05 -25.58 -79.44
C LEU A 179 0.93 -25.20 -80.64
N HIS A 180 2.25 -25.14 -80.47
CA HIS A 180 3.19 -24.94 -81.58
C HIS A 180 3.26 -26.16 -82.53
N THR A 181 2.91 -27.37 -82.07
CA THR A 181 2.83 -28.57 -82.91
C THR A 181 1.46 -28.76 -83.61
N LEU A 182 0.44 -27.96 -83.29
CA LEU A 182 -0.94 -28.17 -83.78
C LEU A 182 -1.51 -26.97 -84.57
N ALA A 183 -0.68 -26.08 -85.08
CA ALA A 183 -1.12 -24.96 -85.90
C ALA A 183 -1.39 -25.36 -87.38
N ALA A 184 -2.53 -26.03 -87.65
CA ALA A 184 -3.39 -25.94 -88.86
C ALA A 184 -4.59 -26.93 -88.74
N PRO A 185 -5.75 -26.66 -89.37
CA PRO A 185 -7.06 -26.81 -88.72
C PRO A 185 -7.79 -28.13 -89.00
N SER A 186 -8.64 -28.54 -88.05
CA SER A 186 -10.08 -28.81 -88.24
C SER A 186 -10.63 -29.89 -87.29
N LEU A 187 -11.92 -29.71 -86.95
CA LEU A 187 -12.90 -30.69 -86.46
C LEU A 187 -12.90 -31.06 -84.96
N PHE A 188 -13.81 -30.39 -84.25
CA PHE A 188 -14.69 -30.86 -83.18
C PHE A 188 -14.28 -32.08 -82.34
N THR A 189 -14.09 -31.85 -81.04
CA THR A 189 -14.75 -32.63 -79.99
C THR A 189 -14.84 -31.78 -78.72
N ARG A 190 -16.07 -31.65 -78.21
CA ARG A 190 -16.40 -30.97 -76.95
C ARG A 190 -15.85 -31.79 -75.79
N ALA A 191 -14.59 -31.62 -75.45
CA ALA A 191 -14.07 -31.98 -74.14
C ALA A 191 -14.51 -30.89 -73.16
N ALA A 192 -15.31 -31.28 -72.17
CA ALA A 192 -15.65 -30.40 -71.05
C ALA A 192 -14.34 -29.88 -70.41
N PRO A 193 -14.24 -28.59 -70.05
CA PRO A 193 -13.06 -28.11 -69.35
C PRO A 193 -12.93 -28.91 -68.05
N ALA A 194 -11.75 -29.49 -67.83
CA ALA A 194 -11.37 -29.96 -66.50
C ALA A 194 -11.65 -28.80 -65.54
N ARG A 195 -12.59 -29.02 -64.62
CA ARG A 195 -12.95 -28.02 -63.62
C ARG A 195 -11.64 -27.54 -62.98
N PRO A 196 -11.39 -26.23 -62.89
CA PRO A 196 -10.35 -25.76 -61.99
C PRO A 196 -10.67 -26.39 -60.63
N LEU A 197 -9.66 -26.94 -59.95
CA LEU A 197 -9.77 -27.31 -58.54
C LEU A 197 -10.47 -26.13 -57.86
N GLY A 198 -11.69 -26.39 -57.38
CA GLY A 198 -12.65 -25.34 -57.08
C GLY A 198 -12.03 -24.34 -56.13
N PHE A 199 -11.99 -23.07 -56.54
CA PHE A 199 -11.61 -21.98 -55.66
C PHE A 199 -12.47 -22.07 -54.40
N GLN A 200 -11.85 -22.39 -53.26
CA GLN A 200 -12.50 -22.36 -51.97
C GLN A 200 -12.25 -20.97 -51.38
N PRO A 201 -13.29 -20.13 -51.22
CA PRO A 201 -13.12 -18.80 -50.65
C PRO A 201 -12.52 -18.91 -49.24
N PRO A 202 -11.54 -18.07 -48.88
CA PRO A 202 -11.04 -17.99 -47.52
C PRO A 202 -12.19 -17.66 -46.56
N VAL A 203 -12.21 -18.33 -45.41
CA VAL A 203 -13.15 -17.98 -44.33
C VAL A 203 -12.75 -16.61 -43.78
N LEU A 204 -13.60 -15.61 -44.02
CA LEU A 204 -13.40 -14.26 -43.53
C LEU A 204 -13.83 -14.19 -42.06
N PHE A 205 -12.97 -13.63 -41.21
CA PHE A 205 -13.33 -13.34 -39.83
C PHE A 205 -14.27 -12.14 -39.79
N ARG A 206 -15.19 -12.13 -38.82
CA ARG A 206 -16.08 -11.00 -38.55
C ARG A 206 -15.66 -10.34 -37.26
N THR A 207 -15.46 -9.02 -37.30
CA THR A 207 -15.07 -8.21 -36.13
C THR A 207 -16.08 -8.34 -34.99
N GLU A 208 -17.35 -8.52 -35.33
CA GLU A 208 -18.47 -8.62 -34.40
C GLU A 208 -18.40 -9.87 -33.52
N ASP A 209 -17.77 -10.95 -34.02
CA ASP A 209 -17.60 -12.21 -33.29
C ASP A 209 -16.51 -12.12 -32.20
N HIS A 210 -15.60 -11.13 -32.32
CA HIS A 210 -14.47 -10.95 -31.42
C HIS A 210 -14.64 -9.76 -30.46
N PHE A 211 -15.46 -8.79 -30.86
CA PHE A 211 -15.88 -7.66 -30.03
C PHE A 211 -17.40 -7.54 -30.08
N PRO A 212 -18.14 -8.39 -29.36
CA PRO A 212 -19.58 -8.20 -29.22
C PRO A 212 -19.79 -6.79 -28.68
N GLY A 213 -20.49 -5.96 -29.48
CA GLY A 213 -20.58 -4.53 -29.24
C GLY A 213 -20.86 -4.24 -27.77
N GLY A 214 -20.09 -3.33 -27.18
CA GLY A 214 -20.33 -2.80 -25.84
C GLY A 214 -21.58 -1.92 -25.79
N GLY A 215 -22.70 -2.45 -26.26
CA GLY A 215 -24.03 -1.92 -26.04
C GLY A 215 -24.50 -2.35 -24.65
N ASP A 216 -23.80 -1.89 -23.62
CA ASP A 216 -24.36 -1.77 -22.29
C ASP A 216 -24.00 -0.38 -21.79
N THR A 217 -25.05 0.44 -21.75
CA THR A 217 -25.20 1.71 -21.06
C THR A 217 -24.75 1.61 -19.60
N ALA A 218 -23.87 2.53 -19.18
CA ALA A 218 -23.89 3.25 -17.90
C ALA A 218 -22.67 4.19 -17.82
#